data_AF-A0A353GBU2-F1
#
_entry.id   AF-A0A353GBU2-F1
#
_cell.length_a   1.000
_cell.length_b   1.000
_cell.length_c   1.000
_cell.angle_alpha   90.00
_cell.angle_beta   90.00
_cell.angle_gamma   90.00
#
_symmetry.space_group_name_H-M   'P 1'
#
loop_
_entity.id
_entity.type
_entity.pdbx_description
1 polymer ?
#
loop_
_entity_poly.entity_id
_entity_poly.type
_entity_poly.pdbx_seq_one_letter_code
_entity_poly.pdbx_strand_id
1 'polypeptide(L)'
;MRYPIEKISLPPLLVPMSLAGEALVRLDERMLRSNVGGGLAERMHYADAVSSLWVDGELVHMEDLVFHDARMDTRAPTHELTVAHLVLRSRRDILQHPPGWALTEEGLTRLRGREVAEGTDMSPRTLLPDNRPEESGDFDDPDAAFFAELDTFDAILKRSEAVMDEVKKHRRKAGAQDREAIVYDVDWNEQERLEDWQALIAEVESLPSILGAAILLDAWQSQDVSEHSPWLGRLLAAAYLRKGGVTTHHLAAISVGLKAIPRERRHSKNRMQRLLAILEAFEQAGRIGLNEHDRLLLARGNLERKAKGRRSNSKLPDLIDLVLARPLVSAGLVAKVLDTTPQGALGLINALPLRELTGRGRFRAWGIL
;
A
#
# COMPACT_ATOMS: atom_id res chain seq x y z
N MET A 1 15.33 -18.65 -16.48
CA MET A 1 15.42 -20.09 -16.15
C MET A 1 14.11 -20.60 -15.54
N ARG A 2 13.44 -21.56 -16.18
CA ARG A 2 12.15 -22.13 -15.75
C ARG A 2 12.18 -22.71 -14.32
N TYR A 3 11.11 -22.48 -13.56
CA TYR A 3 10.96 -22.99 -12.20
C TYR A 3 10.61 -24.49 -12.20
N PRO A 4 11.40 -25.38 -11.56
CA PRO A 4 11.25 -26.83 -11.76
C PRO A 4 10.13 -27.46 -10.90
N ILE A 5 8.86 -27.22 -11.25
CA ILE A 5 7.68 -27.72 -10.51
C ILE A 5 7.71 -29.24 -10.35
N GLU A 6 8.19 -29.98 -11.35
CA GLU A 6 8.26 -31.44 -11.39
C GLU A 6 9.10 -32.05 -10.26
N LYS A 7 9.98 -31.23 -9.65
CA LYS A 7 10.84 -31.65 -8.54
C LYS A 7 10.21 -31.39 -7.15
N ILE A 8 8.96 -30.91 -7.08
CA ILE A 8 8.26 -30.65 -5.82
C ILE A 8 7.61 -31.94 -5.32
N SER A 9 7.89 -32.31 -4.06
CA SER A 9 7.19 -33.41 -3.41
C SER A 9 5.88 -32.91 -2.80
N LEU A 10 4.74 -33.39 -3.29
CA LEU A 10 3.41 -32.98 -2.82
C LEU A 10 3.03 -33.48 -1.43
N PRO A 11 3.30 -34.74 -1.02
CA PRO A 11 2.80 -35.27 0.26
C PRO A 11 3.12 -34.40 1.50
N PRO A 12 4.33 -33.83 1.67
CA PRO A 12 4.64 -32.96 2.80
C PRO A 12 3.87 -31.62 2.80
N LEU A 13 3.34 -31.20 1.65
CA LEU A 13 2.65 -29.91 1.49
C LEU A 13 1.14 -30.01 1.72
N LEU A 14 0.57 -31.22 1.73
CA LEU A 14 -0.89 -31.42 1.79
C LEU A 14 -1.53 -30.85 3.07
N VAL A 15 -0.91 -31.09 4.22
CA VAL A 15 -1.42 -30.56 5.50
C VAL A 15 -1.19 -29.04 5.60
N PRO A 16 0.02 -28.51 5.37
CA PRO A 16 0.26 -27.06 5.40
C PRO A 16 -0.63 -26.26 4.45
N MET A 17 -0.84 -26.74 3.22
CA MET A 17 -1.70 -26.04 2.26
C MET A 17 -3.17 -26.03 2.70
N SER A 18 -3.62 -27.09 3.37
CA SER A 18 -5.00 -27.18 3.88
C SER A 18 -5.20 -26.21 5.06
N LEU A 19 -4.25 -26.13 5.99
CA LEU A 19 -4.28 -25.20 7.12
C LEU A 19 -4.24 -23.73 6.65
N ALA A 20 -3.39 -23.44 5.67
CA ALA A 20 -3.32 -22.12 5.05
C ALA A 20 -4.64 -21.73 4.37
N GLY A 21 -5.22 -22.65 3.58
CA GLY A 21 -6.52 -22.45 2.94
C GLY A 21 -7.63 -22.22 3.95
N GLU A 22 -7.73 -23.06 4.98
CA GLU A 22 -8.72 -22.93 6.05
C GLU A 22 -8.63 -21.54 6.74
N ALA A 23 -7.44 -21.10 7.11
CA ALA A 23 -7.24 -19.84 7.81
C ALA A 23 -7.64 -18.63 6.96
N LEU A 24 -7.24 -18.61 5.69
CA LEU A 24 -7.54 -17.51 4.76
C LEU A 24 -9.03 -17.45 4.38
N VAL A 25 -9.65 -18.59 4.06
CA VAL A 25 -11.07 -18.66 3.73
C VAL A 25 -11.93 -18.28 4.93
N ARG A 26 -11.57 -18.72 6.14
CA ARG A 26 -12.28 -18.32 7.36
C ARG A 26 -12.20 -16.81 7.62
N LEU A 27 -11.04 -16.20 7.37
CA LEU A 27 -10.90 -14.75 7.46
C LEU A 27 -11.78 -14.05 6.41
N ASP A 28 -11.76 -14.53 5.16
CA ASP A 28 -12.56 -13.95 4.08
C ASP A 28 -14.07 -13.94 4.40
N GLU A 29 -14.57 -15.07 4.88
CA GLU A 29 -15.97 -15.23 5.28
C GLU A 29 -16.34 -14.29 6.45
N ARG A 30 -15.45 -14.13 7.44
CA ARG A 30 -15.71 -13.23 8.57
C ARG A 30 -15.78 -11.78 8.13
N MET A 31 -14.88 -11.34 7.27
CA MET A 31 -14.90 -9.96 6.79
C MET A 31 -16.15 -9.65 5.98
N LEU A 32 -16.63 -10.58 5.15
CA LEU A 32 -17.86 -10.38 4.38
C LEU A 32 -19.06 -10.12 5.30
N ARG A 33 -19.18 -10.89 6.39
CA ARG A 33 -20.35 -10.82 7.28
C ARG A 33 -20.24 -9.77 8.38
N SER A 34 -19.04 -9.28 8.65
CA SER A 34 -18.77 -8.43 9.80
C SER A 34 -18.85 -6.96 9.46
N ASN A 35 -19.49 -6.18 10.34
CA ASN A 35 -19.54 -4.73 10.20
C ASN A 35 -18.17 -4.05 10.36
N VAL A 36 -17.17 -4.72 10.93
CA VAL A 36 -15.78 -4.22 10.98
C VAL A 36 -14.93 -4.67 9.78
N GLY A 37 -15.49 -5.43 8.83
CA GLY A 37 -14.77 -6.01 7.69
C GLY A 37 -14.03 -4.98 6.85
N GLY A 38 -14.70 -3.88 6.46
CA GLY A 38 -14.06 -2.79 5.71
C GLY A 38 -12.92 -2.11 6.47
N GLY A 39 -13.11 -1.89 7.79
CA GLY A 39 -12.06 -1.31 8.63
C GLY A 39 -10.85 -2.23 8.81
N LEU A 40 -11.10 -3.53 8.93
CA LEU A 40 -10.06 -4.55 8.97
C LEU A 40 -9.26 -4.60 7.67
N ALA A 41 -9.93 -4.56 6.50
CA ALA A 41 -9.26 -4.56 5.21
C ALA A 41 -8.29 -3.37 5.08
N GLU A 42 -8.75 -2.17 5.45
CA GLU A 42 -7.90 -0.97 5.47
C GLU A 42 -6.69 -1.11 6.42
N ARG A 43 -6.89 -1.63 7.64
CA ARG A 43 -5.79 -1.89 8.58
C ARG A 43 -4.80 -2.93 8.07
N MET A 44 -5.29 -4.00 7.43
CA MET A 44 -4.45 -5.02 6.82
C MET A 44 -3.61 -4.46 5.67
N HIS A 45 -4.08 -3.45 4.94
CA HIS A 45 -3.26 -2.78 3.93
C HIS A 45 -2.03 -2.08 4.53
N TYR A 46 -2.21 -1.31 5.60
CA TYR A 46 -1.08 -0.69 6.30
C TYR A 46 -0.15 -1.73 6.96
N ALA A 47 -0.73 -2.73 7.64
CA ALA A 47 0.03 -3.77 8.32
C ALA A 47 0.90 -4.58 7.34
N ASP A 48 0.35 -4.92 6.18
CA ASP A 48 1.07 -5.65 5.15
C ASP A 48 2.15 -4.79 4.49
N ALA A 49 1.89 -3.51 4.22
CA ALA A 49 2.89 -2.59 3.68
C ALA A 49 4.10 -2.45 4.62
N VAL A 50 3.88 -2.17 5.91
CA VAL A 50 4.96 -2.08 6.90
C VAL A 50 5.68 -3.42 7.07
N SER A 51 4.95 -4.54 7.08
CA SER A 51 5.55 -5.86 7.21
C SER A 51 6.32 -6.27 5.95
N SER A 52 5.96 -5.74 4.78
CA SER A 52 6.69 -5.97 3.54
C SER A 52 8.11 -5.42 3.65
N LEU A 53 8.27 -4.18 4.12
CA LEU A 53 9.58 -3.57 4.31
C LEU A 53 10.38 -4.34 5.36
N TRP A 54 9.73 -4.74 6.46
CA TRP A 54 10.39 -5.56 7.50
C TRP A 54 10.93 -6.89 6.96
N VAL A 55 10.18 -7.55 6.09
CA VAL A 55 10.59 -8.81 5.45
C VAL A 55 11.83 -8.62 4.58
N ASP A 56 12.01 -7.44 4.01
CA ASP A 56 13.18 -7.04 3.22
C ASP A 56 14.36 -6.56 4.08
N GLY A 57 14.18 -6.44 5.40
CA GLY A 57 15.18 -5.93 6.33
C GLY A 57 15.10 -4.43 6.59
N GLU A 58 14.11 -3.76 6.01
CA GLU A 58 13.88 -2.31 6.16
C GLU A 58 12.87 -1.99 7.27
N LEU A 59 13.00 -0.82 7.89
CA LEU A 59 12.13 -0.41 8.99
C LEU A 59 11.32 0.83 8.62
N VAL A 60 9.99 0.70 8.70
CA VAL A 60 9.05 1.82 8.56
C VAL A 60 8.09 1.80 9.74
N HIS A 61 7.89 2.96 10.38
CA HIS A 61 6.92 3.08 11.44
C HIS A 61 5.50 3.21 10.89
N MET A 62 4.54 2.54 11.54
CA MET A 62 3.13 2.60 11.18
C MET A 62 2.58 4.03 11.16
N GLU A 63 3.00 4.83 12.14
CA GLU A 63 2.65 6.25 12.29
C GLU A 63 3.05 7.06 11.05
N ASP A 64 4.29 6.90 10.61
CA ASP A 64 4.83 7.63 9.46
C ASP A 64 4.08 7.24 8.18
N LEU A 65 3.79 5.95 7.97
CA LEU A 65 3.01 5.52 6.80
C LEU A 65 1.58 6.06 6.80
N VAL A 66 0.92 6.08 7.96
CA VAL A 66 -0.44 6.62 8.11
C VAL A 66 -0.47 8.13 7.85
N PHE A 67 0.51 8.87 8.36
CA PHE A 67 0.59 10.32 8.12
C PHE A 67 0.97 10.66 6.69
N HIS A 68 1.88 9.89 6.10
CA HIS A 68 2.27 10.06 4.70
C HIS A 68 1.08 9.81 3.76
N ASP A 69 0.33 8.73 3.97
CA ASP A 69 -0.89 8.44 3.21
C ASP A 69 -1.95 9.54 3.33
N ALA A 70 -2.03 10.19 4.49
CA ALA A 70 -2.93 11.32 4.73
C ALA A 70 -2.44 12.67 4.16
N ARG A 71 -1.22 12.71 3.58
CA ARG A 71 -0.47 13.93 3.20
C ARG A 71 -0.28 14.89 4.38
N MET A 72 0.05 14.33 5.53
CA MET A 72 0.30 15.05 6.79
C MET A 72 1.76 14.93 7.24
N ASP A 73 2.66 14.70 6.29
CA ASP A 73 4.08 14.65 6.57
C ASP A 73 4.59 15.97 7.11
N THR A 74 5.42 15.88 8.13
CA THR A 74 6.11 17.05 8.71
C THR A 74 7.56 17.13 8.26
N ARG A 75 8.04 16.10 7.58
CA ARG A 75 9.42 15.92 7.12
C ARG A 75 9.39 15.30 5.71
N ALA A 76 10.48 15.49 4.98
CA ALA A 76 10.65 14.79 3.71
C ALA A 76 10.60 13.26 3.93
N PRO A 77 9.87 12.50 3.10
CA PRO A 77 9.75 11.06 3.26
C PRO A 77 11.09 10.38 2.99
N THR A 78 11.39 9.33 3.75
CA THR A 78 12.55 8.46 3.47
C THR A 78 12.26 7.58 2.25
N HIS A 79 13.30 6.93 1.72
CA HIS A 79 13.14 5.99 0.61
C HIS A 79 12.22 4.83 1.02
N GLU A 80 12.43 4.25 2.20
CA GLU A 80 11.67 3.13 2.73
C GLU A 80 10.20 3.49 2.95
N LEU A 81 9.92 4.71 3.44
CA LEU A 81 8.56 5.23 3.57
C LEU A 81 7.88 5.39 2.20
N THR A 82 8.62 5.85 1.19
CA THR A 82 8.13 5.97 -0.19
C THR A 82 7.77 4.61 -0.77
N VAL A 83 8.63 3.60 -0.56
CA VAL A 83 8.37 2.22 -1.00
C VAL A 83 7.20 1.61 -0.23
N ALA A 84 7.10 1.79 1.09
CA ALA A 84 5.96 1.33 1.89
C ALA A 84 4.63 1.93 1.40
N HIS A 85 4.64 3.21 1.03
CA HIS A 85 3.49 3.87 0.45
C HIS A 85 3.16 3.35 -0.95
N LEU A 86 4.17 2.99 -1.76
CA LEU A 86 3.95 2.31 -3.04
C LEU A 86 3.29 0.94 -2.84
N VAL A 87 3.75 0.14 -1.87
CA VAL A 87 3.13 -1.14 -1.51
C VAL A 87 1.67 -0.93 -1.08
N LEU A 88 1.41 0.05 -0.20
CA LEU A 88 0.07 0.41 0.25
C LEU A 88 -0.87 0.76 -0.92
N ARG A 89 -0.42 1.65 -1.81
CA ARG A 89 -1.20 2.05 -3.00
C ARG A 89 -1.43 0.88 -3.94
N SER A 90 -0.39 0.09 -4.22
CA SER A 90 -0.47 -1.10 -5.07
C SER A 90 -1.50 -2.10 -4.54
N ARG A 91 -1.53 -2.34 -3.22
CA ARG A 91 -2.53 -3.22 -2.60
C ARG A 91 -3.97 -2.73 -2.81
N ARG A 92 -4.20 -1.42 -2.67
CA ARG A 92 -5.52 -0.81 -2.91
C ARG A 92 -5.89 -0.88 -4.39
N ASP A 93 -4.93 -0.62 -5.28
CA ASP A 93 -5.11 -0.67 -6.73
C ASP A 93 -5.53 -2.07 -7.20
N ILE A 94 -4.87 -3.12 -6.69
CA ILE A 94 -5.22 -4.52 -6.98
C ILE A 94 -6.66 -4.85 -6.58
N LEU A 95 -7.15 -4.33 -5.45
CA LEU A 95 -8.52 -4.57 -4.99
C LEU A 95 -9.57 -3.79 -5.78
N GLN A 96 -9.22 -2.61 -6.29
CA GLN A 96 -10.12 -1.80 -7.13
C GLN A 96 -10.34 -2.41 -8.52
N HIS A 97 -9.45 -3.31 -8.96
CA HIS A 97 -9.56 -4.01 -10.23
C HIS A 97 -10.16 -5.43 -10.09
N PRO A 98 -10.66 -6.02 -11.19
CA PRO A 98 -11.17 -7.39 -11.20
C PRO A 98 -10.15 -8.43 -10.72
N PRO A 99 -10.58 -9.55 -10.11
CA PRO A 99 -9.68 -10.64 -9.76
C PRO A 99 -8.83 -11.10 -10.95
N GLY A 100 -7.53 -11.20 -10.75
CA GLY A 100 -6.57 -11.60 -11.79
C GLY A 100 -5.95 -10.45 -12.60
N TRP A 101 -6.48 -9.22 -12.54
CA TRP A 101 -5.92 -8.06 -13.26
C TRP A 101 -4.42 -7.86 -12.99
N ALA A 102 -3.99 -7.96 -11.73
CA ALA A 102 -2.60 -7.76 -11.34
C ALA A 102 -1.61 -8.76 -11.98
N LEU A 103 -2.10 -9.88 -12.50
CA LEU A 103 -1.31 -10.93 -13.14
C LEU A 103 -1.25 -10.78 -14.67
N THR A 104 -1.97 -9.81 -15.22
CA THR A 104 -1.91 -9.46 -16.65
C THR A 104 -0.67 -8.62 -16.93
N GLU A 105 -0.27 -8.52 -18.19
CA GLU A 105 0.82 -7.66 -18.64
C GLU A 105 0.58 -6.18 -18.27
N GLU A 106 -0.66 -5.71 -18.46
CA GLU A 106 -1.09 -4.35 -18.09
C GLU A 106 -0.93 -4.11 -16.58
N GLY A 107 -1.49 -5.00 -15.76
CA GLY A 107 -1.40 -4.90 -14.30
C GLY A 107 0.04 -4.93 -13.80
N LEU A 108 0.88 -5.82 -14.34
CA LEU A 108 2.31 -5.89 -13.99
C LEU A 108 3.06 -4.63 -14.38
N THR A 109 2.80 -4.07 -15.56
CA THR A 109 3.45 -2.84 -16.04
C THR A 109 3.12 -1.65 -15.15
N ARG A 110 1.85 -1.49 -14.78
CA ARG A 110 1.39 -0.44 -13.88
C ARG A 110 1.95 -0.60 -12.47
N LEU A 111 1.89 -1.81 -11.90
CA LEU A 111 2.37 -2.08 -10.54
C LEU A 111 3.89 -1.93 -10.38
N ARG A 112 4.66 -2.15 -11.46
CA ARG A 112 6.11 -1.89 -11.49
C ARG A 112 6.46 -0.41 -11.62
N GLY A 113 5.47 0.47 -11.79
CA GLY A 113 5.67 1.91 -11.93
C GLY A 113 6.26 2.33 -13.27
N ARG A 114 6.20 1.47 -14.31
CA ARG A 114 6.73 1.80 -15.65
C ARG A 114 5.86 2.80 -16.42
N GLU A 115 4.60 3.02 -16.03
CA GLU A 115 3.75 4.09 -16.58
C GLU A 115 4.04 5.48 -15.98
N VAL A 116 4.63 5.57 -14.78
CA VAL A 116 4.85 6.88 -14.11
C VAL A 116 6.02 7.66 -14.75
N ALA A 117 6.78 7.04 -15.65
CA ALA A 117 7.85 7.71 -16.40
C ALA A 117 7.33 8.52 -17.60
N GLU A 118 6.09 8.31 -18.05
CA GLU A 118 5.49 9.02 -19.18
C GLU A 118 4.08 9.52 -18.81
N GLY A 119 3.99 10.76 -18.31
CA GLY A 119 2.77 11.56 -18.41
C GLY A 119 1.67 11.30 -17.37
N THR A 120 1.87 11.82 -16.16
CA THR A 120 0.74 12.39 -15.39
C THR A 120 1.11 13.79 -14.92
N ASP A 121 1.11 14.71 -15.88
CA ASP A 121 0.90 16.12 -15.63
C ASP A 121 -0.60 16.31 -15.36
N MET A 122 -1.00 16.25 -14.10
CA MET A 122 -2.36 16.62 -13.69
C MET A 122 -2.43 18.14 -13.59
N SER A 123 -2.33 18.80 -14.75
CA SER A 123 -2.76 20.18 -14.90
C SER A 123 -4.31 20.21 -14.92
N PRO A 124 -4.98 20.94 -14.01
CA PRO A 124 -6.43 21.06 -14.04
C PRO A 124 -6.86 21.81 -15.30
N ARG A 125 -7.58 21.13 -16.20
CA ARG A 125 -8.34 21.80 -17.27
C ARG A 125 -9.49 22.58 -16.65
N THR A 126 -9.34 23.90 -16.55
CA THR A 126 -10.46 24.80 -16.30
C THR A 126 -11.02 25.23 -17.66
N LEU A 127 -12.16 24.67 -18.03
CA LEU A 127 -13.04 25.23 -19.06
C LEU A 127 -13.62 26.54 -18.51
N LEU A 128 -13.42 27.66 -19.21
CA LEU A 128 -14.17 28.89 -18.98
C LEU A 128 -14.90 29.29 -20.26
N PRO A 129 -16.14 29.81 -20.16
CA PRO A 129 -16.98 30.10 -21.30
C PRO A 129 -16.67 31.45 -21.95
N ASP A 130 -17.01 31.50 -23.23
CA ASP A 130 -16.98 32.65 -24.14
C ASP A 130 -17.82 33.82 -23.61
N ASN A 131 -17.24 35.03 -23.59
CA ASN A 131 -17.99 36.29 -23.52
C ASN A 131 -17.09 37.47 -23.93
N ARG A 132 -17.37 38.04 -25.10
CA ARG A 132 -17.05 39.45 -25.45
C ARG A 132 -18.04 40.38 -24.75
N PRO A 133 -17.62 41.61 -24.40
CA PRO A 133 -17.94 42.73 -25.29
C PRO A 133 -16.83 43.79 -25.42
N GLU A 134 -17.03 44.64 -26.43
CA GLU A 134 -16.22 45.77 -26.89
C GLU A 134 -16.33 47.04 -26.02
N GLU A 135 -15.28 47.87 -26.19
CA GLU A 135 -15.22 49.35 -26.17
C GLU A 135 -15.21 50.20 -24.88
N SER A 136 -14.05 50.87 -24.75
CA SER A 136 -13.86 52.32 -24.52
C SER A 136 -13.83 52.85 -23.08
N GLY A 137 -12.76 53.59 -22.77
CA GLY A 137 -12.64 54.46 -21.60
C GLY A 137 -11.22 54.56 -21.06
N ASP A 138 -10.46 55.52 -21.61
CA ASP A 138 -9.13 55.96 -21.17
C ASP A 138 -9.08 56.31 -19.68
N PHE A 139 -8.28 55.59 -18.88
CA PHE A 139 -7.90 55.95 -17.51
C PHE A 139 -6.48 55.42 -17.21
N ASP A 140 -5.63 56.34 -16.74
CA ASP A 140 -4.24 56.20 -16.28
C ASP A 140 -3.75 54.78 -15.95
N ASP A 141 -2.75 54.31 -16.70
CA ASP A 141 -2.11 52.98 -16.68
C ASP A 141 -1.67 52.50 -15.28
N PRO A 142 -2.45 51.61 -14.63
CA PRO A 142 -2.06 50.84 -13.45
C PRO A 142 -1.68 49.39 -13.85
N ASP A 143 -1.70 49.07 -15.14
CA ASP A 143 -1.61 47.73 -15.68
C ASP A 143 -0.15 47.35 -16.00
N ALA A 144 0.70 48.32 -16.32
CA ALA A 144 2.14 48.08 -16.54
C ALA A 144 2.84 47.47 -15.31
N ALA A 145 2.41 47.84 -14.09
CA ALA A 145 2.94 47.25 -12.86
C ALA A 145 2.48 45.80 -12.67
N PHE A 146 1.22 45.50 -13.01
CA PHE A 146 0.66 44.14 -12.94
C PHE A 146 1.26 43.21 -14.00
N PHE A 147 1.44 43.69 -15.24
CA PHE A 147 2.11 42.93 -16.30
C PHE A 147 3.60 42.72 -16.02
N ALA A 148 4.29 43.71 -15.44
CA ALA A 148 5.67 43.53 -14.99
C ALA A 148 5.77 42.48 -13.86
N GLU A 149 4.79 42.43 -12.95
CA GLU A 149 4.74 41.43 -11.90
C GLU A 149 4.49 40.03 -12.49
N LEU A 150 3.60 39.88 -13.47
CA LEU A 150 3.39 38.63 -14.22
C LEU A 150 4.63 38.16 -14.98
N ASP A 151 5.35 39.07 -15.64
CA ASP A 151 6.62 38.75 -16.30
C ASP A 151 7.69 38.29 -15.29
N THR A 152 7.70 38.87 -14.08
CA THR A 152 8.60 38.39 -13.02
C THR A 152 8.22 37.00 -12.53
N PHE A 153 6.91 36.69 -12.43
CA PHE A 153 6.44 35.36 -12.08
C PHE A 153 6.81 34.32 -13.14
N ASP A 154 6.63 34.64 -14.42
CA ASP A 154 7.02 33.75 -15.53
C ASP A 154 8.54 33.54 -15.61
N ALA A 155 9.33 34.57 -15.31
CA ALA A 155 10.78 34.44 -15.21
C ALA A 155 11.21 33.55 -14.03
N ILE A 156 10.53 33.66 -12.89
CA ILE A 156 10.74 32.78 -11.73
C ILE A 156 10.30 31.35 -12.06
N LEU A 157 9.20 31.17 -12.79
CA LEU A 157 8.70 29.87 -13.21
C LEU A 157 9.68 29.17 -14.16
N LYS A 158 10.17 29.88 -15.19
CA LYS A 158 11.19 29.38 -16.12
C LYS A 158 12.50 29.05 -15.40
N ARG A 159 12.91 29.85 -14.42
CA ARG A 159 14.09 29.55 -13.60
C ARG A 159 13.84 28.31 -12.73
N SER A 160 12.65 28.15 -12.17
CA SER A 160 12.27 26.97 -11.39
C SER A 160 12.23 25.71 -12.27
N GLU A 161 11.68 25.78 -13.48
CA GLU A 161 11.71 24.69 -14.46
C GLU A 161 13.14 24.32 -14.86
N ALA A 162 14.00 25.32 -15.16
CA ALA A 162 15.39 25.08 -15.49
C ALA A 162 16.17 24.42 -14.32
N VAL A 163 15.94 24.89 -13.09
CA VAL A 163 16.51 24.28 -11.88
C VAL A 163 15.96 22.88 -11.66
N MET A 164 14.67 22.64 -11.89
CA MET A 164 14.05 21.31 -11.78
C MET A 164 14.58 20.36 -12.85
N ASP A 165 14.85 20.83 -14.06
CA ASP A 165 15.48 20.05 -15.12
C ASP A 165 16.96 19.78 -14.86
N GLU A 166 17.68 20.73 -14.27
CA GLU A 166 19.04 20.49 -13.75
C GLU A 166 19.03 19.48 -12.59
N VAL A 167 18.07 19.56 -11.67
CA VAL A 167 17.89 18.59 -10.58
C VAL A 167 17.52 17.22 -11.13
N LYS A 168 16.67 17.13 -12.17
CA LYS A 168 16.37 15.87 -12.88
C LYS A 168 17.61 15.31 -13.58
N LYS A 169 18.42 16.15 -14.24
CA LYS A 169 19.68 15.74 -14.88
C LYS A 169 20.71 15.29 -13.84
N HIS A 170 20.85 16.00 -12.73
CA HIS A 170 21.72 15.63 -11.61
C HIS A 170 21.24 14.36 -10.91
N ARG A 171 19.93 14.16 -10.71
CA ARG A 171 19.38 12.88 -10.22
C ARG A 171 19.61 11.73 -11.18
N ARG A 172 19.47 11.94 -12.50
CA ARG A 172 19.81 10.95 -13.51
C ARG A 172 21.29 10.59 -13.49
N LYS A 173 22.18 11.58 -13.29
CA LYS A 173 23.63 11.39 -13.25
C LYS A 173 24.11 10.77 -11.93
N ALA A 174 23.54 11.18 -10.79
CA ALA A 174 23.77 10.56 -9.49
C ALA A 174 23.23 9.13 -9.46
N GLY A 175 22.05 8.89 -10.04
CA GLY A 175 21.51 7.54 -10.22
C GLY A 175 22.34 6.69 -11.19
N ALA A 176 23.00 7.28 -12.19
CA ALA A 176 23.95 6.57 -13.05
C ALA A 176 25.27 6.25 -12.34
N GLN A 177 25.78 7.13 -11.47
CA GLN A 177 26.98 6.89 -10.68
C GLN A 177 26.75 5.91 -9.51
N ASP A 178 25.57 5.92 -8.88
CA ASP A 178 25.17 4.87 -7.93
C ASP A 178 24.96 3.51 -8.64
N ARG A 179 24.48 3.53 -9.89
CA ARG A 179 24.39 2.33 -10.75
C ARG A 179 25.75 1.74 -11.13
N GLU A 180 26.79 2.56 -11.24
CA GLU A 180 28.17 2.12 -11.52
C GLU A 180 28.87 1.53 -10.27
N ALA A 181 28.34 1.76 -9.06
CA ALA A 181 28.88 1.21 -7.81
C ALA A 181 28.26 -0.13 -7.39
N ILE A 182 27.21 -0.58 -8.08
CA ILE A 182 26.58 -1.88 -7.87
C ILE A 182 27.22 -2.85 -8.87
N VAL A 183 27.64 -4.02 -8.40
CA VAL A 183 28.08 -5.13 -9.27
C VAL A 183 26.88 -5.56 -10.10
N TYR A 184 26.68 -4.92 -11.25
CA TYR A 184 25.68 -5.29 -12.24
C TYR A 184 26.15 -6.58 -12.89
N ASP A 185 25.45 -7.69 -12.65
CA ASP A 185 25.65 -8.90 -13.41
C ASP A 185 25.19 -8.61 -14.85
N VAL A 186 26.13 -8.52 -15.79
CA VAL A 186 25.90 -8.08 -17.18
C VAL A 186 24.88 -8.99 -17.89
N ASP A 187 24.67 -10.20 -17.38
CA ASP A 187 23.74 -11.20 -17.90
C ASP A 187 22.37 -11.20 -17.17
N TRP A 188 22.10 -10.28 -16.24
CA TRP A 188 20.79 -10.19 -15.57
C TRP A 188 19.74 -9.55 -16.49
N ASN A 189 18.88 -10.38 -17.08
CA ASN A 189 17.76 -9.96 -17.91
C ASN A 189 16.43 -10.00 -17.13
N GLU A 190 15.98 -8.85 -16.61
CA GLU A 190 14.69 -8.73 -15.89
C GLU A 190 13.50 -9.18 -16.76
N GLN A 191 13.53 -8.85 -18.05
CA GLN A 191 12.43 -9.08 -18.96
C GLN A 191 12.22 -10.58 -19.20
N GLU A 192 13.30 -11.30 -19.49
CA GLU A 192 13.26 -12.75 -19.67
C GLU A 192 12.79 -13.47 -18.38
N ARG A 193 13.27 -13.04 -17.21
CA ARG A 193 12.84 -13.61 -15.92
C ARG A 193 11.37 -13.33 -15.64
N LEU A 194 10.87 -12.15 -16.01
CA LEU A 194 9.47 -11.81 -15.87
C LEU A 194 8.60 -12.65 -16.81
N GLU A 195 9.02 -12.87 -18.05
CA GLU A 195 8.35 -13.73 -19.02
C GLU A 195 8.30 -15.19 -18.54
N ASP A 196 9.42 -15.71 -18.03
CA ASP A 196 9.48 -17.03 -17.41
C ASP A 196 8.53 -17.14 -16.20
N TRP A 197 8.48 -16.11 -15.36
CA TRP A 197 7.58 -16.07 -14.21
C TRP A 197 6.11 -15.94 -14.62
N GLN A 198 5.80 -15.20 -15.69
CA GLN A 198 4.44 -15.12 -16.26
C GLN A 198 4.02 -16.46 -16.86
N ALA A 199 4.91 -17.15 -17.58
CA ALA A 199 4.65 -18.48 -18.12
C ALA A 199 4.35 -19.49 -17.00
N LEU A 200 5.03 -19.37 -15.85
CA LEU A 200 4.79 -20.18 -14.66
C LEU A 200 3.35 -20.07 -14.15
N ILE A 201 2.67 -18.93 -14.34
CA ILE A 201 1.26 -18.75 -13.92
C ILE A 201 0.37 -19.81 -14.56
N ALA A 202 0.51 -20.03 -15.87
CA ALA A 202 -0.29 -21.04 -16.59
C ALA A 202 0.01 -22.47 -16.10
N GLU A 203 1.26 -22.75 -15.70
CA GLU A 203 1.64 -24.07 -15.18
C GLU A 203 0.97 -24.36 -13.82
N VAL A 204 0.90 -23.35 -12.94
CA VAL A 204 0.33 -23.51 -11.60
C VAL A 204 -1.20 -23.39 -11.56
N GLU A 205 -1.87 -23.00 -12.64
CA GLU A 205 -3.34 -22.93 -12.71
C GLU A 205 -4.01 -24.29 -12.51
N SER A 206 -3.32 -25.38 -12.86
CA SER A 206 -3.79 -26.75 -12.63
C SER A 206 -3.70 -27.21 -11.16
N LEU A 207 -3.01 -26.44 -10.31
CA LEU A 207 -2.77 -26.76 -8.90
C LEU A 207 -3.77 -26.02 -7.98
N PRO A 208 -3.97 -26.49 -6.74
CA PRO A 208 -4.73 -25.73 -5.74
C PRO A 208 -4.17 -24.30 -5.59
N SER A 209 -5.04 -23.29 -5.55
CA SER A 209 -4.61 -21.88 -5.60
C SER A 209 -3.63 -21.49 -4.48
N ILE A 210 -3.76 -22.11 -3.31
CA ILE A 210 -2.82 -21.95 -2.19
C ILE A 210 -1.40 -22.39 -2.58
N LEU A 211 -1.27 -23.56 -3.20
CA LEU A 211 0.02 -24.09 -3.64
C LEU A 211 0.58 -23.28 -4.80
N GLY A 212 -0.26 -22.92 -5.77
CA GLY A 212 0.15 -22.06 -6.90
C GLY A 212 0.68 -20.71 -6.42
N ALA A 213 0.00 -20.05 -5.48
CA ALA A 213 0.48 -18.80 -4.88
C ALA A 213 1.83 -18.98 -4.17
N ALA A 214 2.02 -20.09 -3.45
CA ALA A 214 3.28 -20.37 -2.76
C ALA A 214 4.44 -20.59 -3.74
N ILE A 215 4.18 -21.31 -4.84
CA ILE A 215 5.15 -21.52 -5.91
C ILE A 215 5.51 -20.22 -6.61
N LEU A 216 4.52 -19.39 -6.97
CA LEU A 216 4.74 -18.10 -7.63
C LEU A 216 5.57 -17.15 -6.75
N LEU A 217 5.30 -17.14 -5.43
CA LEU A 217 6.08 -16.35 -4.48
C LEU A 217 7.52 -16.86 -4.34
N ASP A 218 7.70 -18.18 -4.22
CA ASP A 218 9.03 -18.78 -4.14
C ASP A 218 9.84 -18.54 -5.42
N ALA A 219 9.21 -18.63 -6.58
CA ALA A 219 9.83 -18.35 -7.88
C ALA A 219 10.28 -16.88 -7.97
N TRP A 220 9.40 -15.93 -7.59
CA TRP A 220 9.74 -14.50 -7.58
C TRP A 220 11.00 -14.21 -6.77
N GLN A 221 11.11 -14.84 -5.59
CA GLN A 221 12.23 -14.63 -4.67
C GLN A 221 13.49 -15.41 -5.06
N SER A 222 13.37 -16.69 -5.40
CA SER A 222 14.54 -17.55 -5.64
C SER A 222 15.17 -17.39 -7.02
N GLN A 223 14.46 -16.73 -7.95
CA GLN A 223 14.94 -16.41 -9.28
C GLN A 223 15.21 -14.91 -9.47
N ASP A 224 15.12 -14.10 -8.41
CA ASP A 224 15.36 -12.65 -8.44
C ASP A 224 14.65 -11.98 -9.64
N VAL A 225 13.33 -12.24 -9.77
CA VAL A 225 12.54 -11.83 -10.95
C VAL A 225 12.58 -10.31 -11.16
N SER A 226 12.61 -9.54 -10.07
CA SER A 226 12.84 -8.10 -10.12
C SER A 226 13.73 -7.67 -8.97
N GLU A 227 14.86 -7.04 -9.29
CA GLU A 227 15.84 -6.55 -8.31
C GLU A 227 15.26 -5.39 -7.47
N HIS A 228 14.51 -4.50 -8.10
CA HIS A 228 14.00 -3.28 -7.46
C HIS A 228 12.62 -3.45 -6.82
N SER A 229 11.98 -4.62 -6.97
CA SER A 229 10.62 -4.85 -6.47
C SER A 229 10.42 -6.24 -5.86
N PRO A 230 11.22 -6.65 -4.86
CA PRO A 230 11.00 -7.91 -4.13
C PRO A 230 9.66 -7.93 -3.37
N TRP A 231 9.08 -6.77 -3.08
CA TRP A 231 7.75 -6.62 -2.48
C TRP A 231 6.61 -6.99 -3.43
N LEU A 232 6.82 -6.85 -4.74
CA LEU A 232 5.76 -7.06 -5.73
C LEU A 232 5.33 -8.54 -5.80
N GLY A 233 6.27 -9.48 -5.71
CA GLY A 233 5.96 -10.92 -5.70
C GLY A 233 4.98 -11.33 -4.59
N ARG A 234 5.04 -10.68 -3.42
CA ARG A 234 4.09 -10.90 -2.31
C ARG A 234 2.69 -10.41 -2.66
N LEU A 235 2.59 -9.27 -3.32
CA LEU A 235 1.30 -8.74 -3.77
C LEU A 235 0.69 -9.58 -4.90
N LEU A 236 1.52 -10.06 -5.83
CA LEU A 236 1.09 -10.92 -6.93
C LEU A 236 0.63 -12.30 -6.43
N ALA A 237 1.30 -12.87 -5.42
CA ALA A 237 0.83 -14.07 -4.76
C ALA A 237 -0.54 -13.86 -4.09
N ALA A 238 -0.75 -12.72 -3.42
CA ALA A 238 -2.06 -12.38 -2.85
C ALA A 238 -3.13 -12.17 -3.94
N ALA A 239 -2.75 -11.57 -5.06
CA ALA A 239 -3.64 -11.39 -6.21
C ALA A 239 -4.02 -12.73 -6.87
N TYR A 240 -3.08 -13.69 -6.91
CA TYR A 240 -3.35 -15.05 -7.38
C TYR A 240 -4.33 -15.80 -6.47
N LEU A 241 -4.18 -15.67 -5.14
CA LEU A 241 -5.15 -16.21 -4.18
C LEU A 241 -6.55 -15.62 -4.39
N ARG A 242 -6.64 -14.31 -4.66
CA ARG A 242 -7.89 -13.63 -4.99
C ARG A 242 -8.47 -14.10 -6.34
N LYS A 243 -7.64 -14.25 -7.38
CA LYS A 243 -8.04 -14.83 -8.68
C LYS A 243 -8.64 -16.24 -8.50
N GLY A 244 -8.02 -17.05 -7.64
CA GLY A 244 -8.49 -18.40 -7.31
C GLY A 244 -9.69 -18.47 -6.37
N GLY A 245 -10.24 -17.33 -5.93
CA GLY A 245 -11.42 -17.28 -5.06
C GLY A 245 -11.16 -17.62 -3.58
N VAL A 246 -9.91 -17.69 -3.14
CA VAL A 246 -9.56 -17.97 -1.72
C VAL A 246 -9.85 -16.76 -0.84
N THR A 247 -9.56 -15.55 -1.35
CA THR A 247 -9.75 -14.28 -0.65
C THR A 247 -10.51 -13.31 -1.55
N THR A 248 -11.83 -13.45 -1.60
CA THR A 248 -12.68 -12.67 -2.50
C THR A 248 -12.97 -11.26 -1.97
N HIS A 249 -12.98 -11.07 -0.65
CA HIS A 249 -13.35 -9.84 0.03
C HIS A 249 -12.14 -9.05 0.58
N HIS A 250 -10.93 -9.60 0.47
CA HIS A 250 -9.68 -8.90 0.79
C HIS A 250 -8.52 -9.37 -0.08
N LEU A 251 -7.43 -8.61 0.01
CA LEU A 251 -6.12 -9.05 -0.44
C LEU A 251 -5.35 -9.59 0.77
N ALA A 252 -4.99 -10.88 0.74
CA ALA A 252 -4.25 -11.52 1.83
C ALA A 252 -3.02 -10.68 2.26
N ALA A 253 -2.84 -10.50 3.57
CA ALA A 253 -1.70 -9.78 4.15
C ALA A 253 -0.49 -10.73 4.29
N ILE A 254 0.02 -11.22 3.16
CA ILE A 254 1.09 -12.24 3.10
C ILE A 254 2.34 -11.79 3.86
N SER A 255 2.72 -10.52 3.79
CA SER A 255 3.91 -9.99 4.45
C SER A 255 3.79 -10.02 5.97
N VAL A 256 2.59 -9.82 6.52
CA VAL A 256 2.31 -10.00 7.96
C VAL A 256 2.58 -11.43 8.38
N GLY A 257 2.14 -12.40 7.57
CA GLY A 257 2.42 -13.82 7.79
C GLY A 257 3.91 -14.15 7.69
N LEU A 258 4.58 -13.68 6.65
CA LEU A 258 6.02 -13.90 6.44
C LEU A 258 6.86 -13.32 7.57
N LYS A 259 6.46 -12.18 8.14
CA LYS A 259 7.12 -11.57 9.30
C LYS A 259 7.13 -12.50 10.52
N ALA A 260 6.13 -13.37 10.68
CA ALA A 260 6.07 -14.35 11.76
C ALA A 260 7.01 -15.56 11.54
N ILE A 261 7.53 -15.75 10.32
CA ILE A 261 8.38 -16.89 9.99
C ILE A 261 9.88 -16.51 10.12
N PRO A 262 10.70 -17.35 10.77
CA PRO A 262 12.15 -17.14 10.88
C PRO A 262 12.81 -16.91 9.52
N ARG A 263 13.74 -15.95 9.47
CA ARG A 263 14.42 -15.53 8.24
C ARG A 263 15.15 -16.69 7.57
N GLU A 264 15.77 -17.57 8.35
CA GLU A 264 16.54 -18.73 7.89
C GLU A 264 15.66 -19.71 7.12
N ARG A 265 14.39 -19.86 7.53
CA ARG A 265 13.43 -20.74 6.85
C ARG A 265 12.94 -20.12 5.54
N ARG A 266 12.64 -18.82 5.55
CA ARG A 266 12.20 -18.07 4.36
C ARG A 266 13.28 -18.02 3.26
N HIS A 267 14.56 -17.91 3.66
CA HIS A 267 15.70 -17.87 2.75
C HIS A 267 16.48 -19.19 2.67
N SER A 268 15.85 -20.32 3.01
CA SER A 268 16.53 -21.63 2.94
C SER A 268 16.98 -21.94 1.51
N LYS A 269 18.17 -22.53 1.35
CA LYS A 269 18.62 -23.05 0.05
C LYS A 269 17.72 -24.19 -0.44
N ASN A 270 17.07 -24.90 0.47
CA ASN A 270 16.15 -25.98 0.14
C ASN A 270 14.75 -25.42 -0.19
N ARG A 271 14.32 -25.58 -1.44
CA ARG A 271 13.01 -25.14 -1.91
C ARG A 271 11.84 -25.72 -1.10
N MET A 272 11.89 -27.00 -0.72
CA MET A 272 10.79 -27.59 0.06
C MET A 272 10.64 -26.88 1.41
N GLN A 273 11.75 -26.48 2.04
CA GLN A 273 11.70 -25.72 3.29
C GLN A 273 11.14 -24.31 3.07
N ARG A 274 11.47 -23.64 1.96
CA ARG A 274 10.89 -22.35 1.61
C ARG A 274 9.39 -22.44 1.31
N LEU A 275 8.94 -23.42 0.54
CA LEU A 275 7.52 -23.65 0.27
C LEU A 275 6.73 -23.93 1.56
N LEU A 276 7.26 -24.77 2.45
CA LEU A 276 6.66 -24.99 3.78
C LEU A 276 6.58 -23.69 4.60
N ALA A 277 7.63 -22.89 4.59
CA ALA A 277 7.66 -21.58 5.26
C ALA A 277 6.63 -20.60 4.67
N ILE A 278 6.44 -20.59 3.35
CA ILE A 278 5.45 -19.74 2.68
C ILE A 278 4.01 -20.20 3.01
N LEU A 279 3.74 -21.50 3.00
CA LEU A 279 2.42 -22.02 3.39
C LEU A 279 2.09 -21.72 4.85
N GLU A 280 3.06 -21.88 5.75
CA GLU A 280 2.91 -21.46 7.15
C GLU A 280 2.69 -19.95 7.27
N ALA A 281 3.38 -19.13 6.46
CA ALA A 281 3.13 -17.69 6.42
C ALA A 281 1.70 -17.36 5.98
N PHE A 282 1.14 -18.07 5.00
CA PHE A 282 -0.25 -17.87 4.59
C PHE A 282 -1.24 -18.21 5.71
N GLU A 283 -0.98 -19.31 6.44
CA GLU A 283 -1.75 -19.65 7.64
C GLU A 283 -1.66 -18.54 8.70
N GLN A 284 -0.45 -18.06 9.01
CA GLN A 284 -0.24 -16.99 9.99
C GLN A 284 -0.92 -15.69 9.56
N ALA A 285 -0.90 -15.33 8.27
CA ALA A 285 -1.60 -14.16 7.76
C ALA A 285 -3.11 -14.24 8.04
N GLY A 286 -3.73 -15.40 7.81
CA GLY A 286 -5.13 -15.65 8.15
C GLY A 286 -5.40 -15.57 9.65
N ARG A 287 -4.58 -16.26 10.47
CA ARG A 287 -4.75 -16.28 11.94
C ARG A 287 -4.57 -14.92 12.58
N ILE A 288 -3.56 -14.15 12.16
CA ILE A 288 -3.33 -12.79 12.66
C ILE A 288 -4.49 -11.87 12.25
N GLY A 289 -5.00 -12.00 11.02
CA GLY A 289 -6.19 -11.26 10.58
C GLY A 289 -7.44 -11.59 11.39
N LEU A 290 -7.65 -12.87 11.75
CA LEU A 290 -8.77 -13.30 12.61
C LEU A 290 -8.66 -12.71 14.02
N ASN A 291 -7.46 -12.65 14.58
CA ASN A 291 -7.24 -12.04 15.90
C ASN A 291 -7.52 -10.52 15.87
N GLU A 292 -7.05 -9.83 14.82
CA GLU A 292 -7.33 -8.40 14.65
C GLU A 292 -8.82 -8.13 14.40
N HIS A 293 -9.51 -8.99 13.65
CA HIS A 293 -10.96 -8.95 13.50
C HIS A 293 -11.66 -8.97 14.86
N ASP A 294 -11.33 -9.95 15.71
CA ASP A 294 -12.00 -10.14 16.99
C ASP A 294 -11.71 -8.97 17.94
N ARG A 295 -10.49 -8.41 17.89
CA ARG A 295 -10.12 -7.17 18.60
C ARG A 295 -10.95 -5.97 18.13
N LEU A 296 -11.10 -5.78 16.82
CA LEU A 296 -11.88 -4.67 16.25
C LEU A 296 -13.36 -4.78 16.57
N LEU A 297 -13.92 -6.00 16.55
CA LEU A 297 -15.32 -6.24 16.89
C LEU A 297 -15.61 -5.87 18.35
N LEU A 298 -14.73 -6.27 19.28
CA LEU A 298 -14.83 -5.88 20.69
C LEU A 298 -14.67 -4.37 20.88
N ALA A 299 -13.72 -3.76 20.17
CA ALA A 299 -13.50 -2.33 20.23
C ALA A 299 -14.74 -1.55 19.75
N ARG A 300 -15.33 -1.95 18.62
CA ARG A 300 -16.57 -1.35 18.09
C ARG A 300 -17.69 -1.36 19.13
N GLY A 301 -17.98 -2.52 19.73
CA GLY A 301 -19.00 -2.64 20.77
C GLY A 301 -18.71 -1.80 22.02
N ASN A 302 -17.44 -1.58 22.37
CA ASN A 302 -17.05 -0.68 23.46
C ASN A 302 -17.28 0.80 23.11
N LEU A 303 -16.90 1.20 21.90
CA LEU A 303 -17.02 2.57 21.41
C LEU A 303 -18.49 2.98 21.21
N GLU A 304 -19.30 2.12 20.59
CA GLU A 304 -20.74 2.38 20.34
C GLU A 304 -21.52 2.54 21.65
N ARG A 305 -21.19 1.77 22.69
CA ARG A 305 -21.79 1.94 24.03
C ARG A 305 -21.50 3.31 24.65
N LYS A 306 -20.34 3.90 24.37
CA LYS A 306 -19.97 5.26 24.84
C LYS A 306 -20.62 6.36 23.99
N ALA A 307 -20.98 6.05 22.74
CA ALA A 307 -21.73 6.95 21.88
C ALA A 307 -23.25 6.96 22.18
N LYS A 308 -23.78 5.91 22.83
CA LYS A 308 -25.20 5.82 23.20
C LYS A 308 -25.62 6.98 24.10
N GLY A 309 -26.70 7.68 23.74
CA GLY A 309 -27.24 8.83 24.49
C GLY A 309 -26.57 10.18 24.18
N ARG A 310 -25.62 10.22 23.24
CA ARG A 310 -25.12 11.50 22.70
C ARG A 310 -26.13 12.11 21.72
N ARG A 311 -26.01 13.42 21.48
CA ARG A 311 -26.92 14.16 20.59
C ARG A 311 -26.92 13.54 19.18
N SER A 312 -28.08 13.54 18.52
CA SER A 312 -28.26 13.00 17.16
C SER A 312 -27.31 13.62 16.12
N ASN A 313 -26.89 14.88 16.31
CA ASN A 313 -26.02 15.59 15.37
C ASN A 313 -24.52 15.43 15.66
N SER A 314 -24.12 14.43 16.45
CA SER A 314 -22.71 14.22 16.79
C SER A 314 -21.99 13.40 15.72
N LYS A 315 -20.82 13.87 15.25
CA LYS A 315 -19.91 13.11 14.34
C LYS A 315 -19.16 11.95 15.05
N LEU A 316 -19.68 11.48 16.18
CA LEU A 316 -19.06 10.44 16.98
C LEU A 316 -19.17 9.05 16.33
N PRO A 317 -20.30 8.65 15.71
CA PRO A 317 -20.36 7.42 14.92
C PRO A 317 -19.33 7.41 13.79
N ASP A 318 -19.21 8.53 13.05
CA ASP A 318 -18.24 8.66 11.96
C ASP A 318 -16.79 8.54 12.48
N LEU A 319 -16.49 9.08 13.67
CA LEU A 319 -15.20 8.88 14.32
C LEU A 319 -14.95 7.41 14.68
N ILE A 320 -15.97 6.67 15.12
CA ILE A 320 -15.84 5.24 15.42
C ILE A 320 -15.44 4.47 14.17
N ASP A 321 -16.13 4.69 13.05
CA ASP A 321 -15.81 4.03 11.79
C ASP A 321 -14.40 4.41 11.30
N LEU A 322 -14.00 5.69 11.40
CA LEU A 322 -12.66 6.14 11.05
C LEU A 322 -11.57 5.47 11.89
N VAL A 323 -11.77 5.36 13.21
CA VAL A 323 -10.80 4.74 14.13
C VAL A 323 -10.72 3.22 13.94
N LEU A 324 -11.82 2.57 13.53
CA LEU A 324 -11.81 1.16 13.15
C LEU A 324 -11.04 0.94 11.83
N ALA A 325 -11.15 1.88 10.88
CA ALA A 325 -10.50 1.79 9.57
C ALA A 325 -9.04 2.27 9.53
N ARG A 326 -8.56 2.97 10.57
CA ARG A 326 -7.18 3.47 10.64
C ARG A 326 -6.44 2.83 11.83
N PRO A 327 -5.18 2.40 11.67
CA PRO A 327 -4.37 1.92 12.79
C PRO A 327 -4.25 2.95 13.91
N LEU A 328 -4.19 4.23 13.53
CA LEU A 328 -4.14 5.40 14.42
C LEU A 328 -4.73 6.62 13.73
N VAL A 329 -5.17 7.59 14.52
CA VAL A 329 -5.74 8.86 14.05
C VAL A 329 -5.11 10.03 14.79
N SER A 330 -4.92 11.17 14.13
CA SER A 330 -4.57 12.44 14.78
C SER A 330 -5.75 13.39 14.78
N ALA A 331 -5.68 14.45 15.60
CA ALA A 331 -6.71 15.49 15.60
C ALA A 331 -6.85 16.16 14.23
N GLY A 332 -5.72 16.37 13.51
CA GLY A 332 -5.72 16.90 12.15
C GLY A 332 -6.39 15.96 11.16
N LEU A 333 -6.12 14.65 11.25
CA LEU A 333 -6.77 13.64 10.41
C LEU A 333 -8.29 13.61 10.64
N VAL A 334 -8.72 13.58 11.89
CA VAL A 334 -10.13 13.61 12.26
C VAL A 334 -10.79 14.90 11.79
N ALA A 335 -10.15 16.06 11.98
CA ALA A 335 -10.65 17.34 11.50
C ALA A 335 -10.87 17.36 9.98
N LYS A 336 -9.90 16.83 9.22
CA LYS A 336 -9.96 16.76 7.75
C LYS A 336 -11.04 15.79 7.25
N VAL A 337 -11.10 14.58 7.80
CA VAL A 337 -12.02 13.54 7.32
C VAL A 337 -13.45 13.81 7.75
N LEU A 338 -13.65 14.26 9.00
CA LEU A 338 -14.97 14.53 9.54
C LEU A 338 -15.42 15.97 9.32
N ASP A 339 -14.68 16.79 8.56
CA ASP A 339 -15.01 18.21 8.33
C ASP A 339 -15.40 18.95 9.62
N THR A 340 -14.46 19.01 10.56
CA THR A 340 -14.63 19.69 11.85
C THR A 340 -13.40 20.52 12.18
N THR A 341 -13.54 21.48 13.10
CA THR A 341 -12.39 22.23 13.59
C THR A 341 -11.43 21.31 14.36
N PRO A 342 -10.11 21.62 14.41
CA PRO A 342 -9.14 20.83 15.18
C PRO A 342 -9.52 20.68 16.67
N GLN A 343 -10.11 21.72 17.27
CA GLN A 343 -10.62 21.66 18.64
C GLN A 343 -11.85 20.75 18.76
N GLY A 344 -12.76 20.80 17.79
CA GLY A 344 -13.89 19.87 17.72
C GLY A 344 -13.45 18.42 17.59
N ALA A 345 -12.45 18.14 16.74
CA ALA A 345 -11.84 16.83 16.60
C ALA A 345 -11.24 16.31 17.91
N LEU A 346 -10.48 17.14 18.64
CA LEU A 346 -9.98 16.78 19.97
C LEU A 346 -11.10 16.48 20.96
N GLY A 347 -12.18 17.26 20.93
CA GLY A 347 -13.37 17.02 21.75
C GLY A 347 -14.02 15.66 21.46
N LEU A 348 -14.13 15.28 20.19
CA LEU A 348 -14.66 13.97 19.79
C LEU A 348 -13.74 12.83 20.22
N ILE A 349 -12.42 12.97 20.01
CA ILE A 349 -11.41 11.98 20.42
C ILE A 349 -11.48 11.74 21.94
N ASN A 350 -11.52 12.81 22.73
CA ASN A 350 -11.62 12.73 24.20
C ASN A 350 -12.94 12.15 24.70
N ALA A 351 -13.98 12.12 23.86
CA ALA A 351 -15.26 11.50 24.20
C ALA A 351 -15.23 9.96 24.08
N LEU A 352 -14.21 9.40 23.40
CA LEU A 352 -14.00 7.97 23.23
C LEU A 352 -12.81 7.49 24.10
N PRO A 353 -12.83 6.23 24.56
CA PRO A 353 -11.72 5.64 25.33
C PRO A 353 -10.54 5.25 24.43
N LEU A 354 -10.01 6.19 23.66
CA LEU A 354 -8.86 5.97 22.78
C LEU A 354 -7.56 6.21 23.55
N ARG A 355 -6.53 5.41 23.26
CA ARG A 355 -5.23 5.56 23.89
C ARG A 355 -4.32 6.41 23.01
N GLU A 356 -3.67 7.41 23.60
CA GLU A 356 -2.57 8.12 22.96
C GLU A 356 -1.39 7.17 22.78
N LEU A 357 -0.99 6.95 21.53
CA LEU A 357 0.10 6.03 21.15
C LEU A 357 1.44 6.76 21.09
N THR A 358 1.40 8.02 20.68
CA THR A 358 2.58 8.87 20.53
C THR A 358 2.77 9.68 21.81
N GLY A 359 3.73 9.32 22.67
CA GLY A 359 4.09 10.13 23.86
C GLY A 359 4.78 11.46 23.54
N ARG A 360 4.55 12.04 22.36
CA ARG A 360 5.32 13.13 21.73
C ARG A 360 4.48 14.39 21.61
N GLY A 361 4.21 15.07 22.72
CA GLY A 361 3.76 16.48 22.81
C GLY A 361 2.87 17.00 21.67
N ARG A 362 3.47 17.62 20.64
CA ARG A 362 2.79 18.30 19.52
C ARG A 362 2.18 17.40 18.45
N PHE A 363 2.62 16.13 18.33
CA PHE A 363 2.10 15.17 17.36
C PHE A 363 1.45 14.01 18.09
N ARG A 364 0.22 14.26 18.55
CA ARG A 364 -0.60 13.26 19.24
C ARG A 364 -1.40 12.45 18.23
N ALA A 365 -1.29 11.14 18.37
CA ALA A 365 -2.07 10.15 17.66
C ALA A 365 -2.70 9.19 18.67
N TRP A 366 -3.92 8.78 18.37
CA TRP A 366 -4.72 7.91 19.19
C TRP A 366 -5.10 6.65 18.41
N GLY A 367 -5.23 5.53 19.11
CA GLY A 367 -5.66 4.28 18.52
C GLY A 367 -6.47 3.42 19.48
N ILE A 368 -7.02 2.34 18.92
CA ILE A 368 -7.66 1.26 19.67
C ILE A 368 -6.55 0.36 20.24
N LEU A 369 -6.70 -0.04 21.50
CA LEU A 369 -5.79 -0.95 22.19
C LEU A 369 -5.95 -2.41 21.79
#